data_AF-A0A651GSS0-F1
#
_entry.id   AF-A0A651GSS0-F1
#
_cell.length_a   1.000
_cell.length_b   1.000
_cell.length_c   1.000
_cell.angle_alpha   90.00
_cell.angle_beta   90.00
_cell.angle_gamma   90.00
#
_symmetry.space_group_name_H-M   'P 1'
#
loop_
_entity.id
_entity.type
_entity.pdbx_description
1 polymer ?
#
loop_
_entity_poly.entity_id
_entity_poly.type
_entity_poly.pdbx_seq_one_letter_code
_entity_poly.pdbx_strand_id
1 'polypeptide(L)' 'MGETSWAFLLVGSFAAVGAAMAIGTLAALVRYHRTGVFPGAEDQEAVPERRIVALWLRVVVGVVLTIIGIVAIDRAGIW' A
#
# COMPACT_ATOMS: atom_id res chain seq x y z
N MET A 1 9.03 -4.90 29.34
CA MET A 1 9.15 -5.87 28.22
C MET A 1 7.82 -6.24 27.56
N GLY A 2 6.64 -6.03 28.18
CA GLY A 2 5.33 -6.27 27.53
C GLY A 2 4.81 -5.15 26.62
N GLU A 3 5.13 -3.88 26.93
CA GLU A 3 4.62 -2.72 26.17
C GLU A 3 5.29 -2.56 24.79
N THR A 4 6.57 -2.89 24.66
CA THR A 4 7.31 -2.85 23.38
C THR A 4 6.82 -3.91 22.39
N SER A 5 6.38 -5.08 22.86
CA SER A 5 5.84 -6.16 22.03
C SER A 5 4.53 -5.77 21.34
N TRP A 6 3.60 -5.17 22.09
CA TRP A 6 2.32 -4.73 21.54
C TRP A 6 2.49 -3.61 20.51
N ALA A 7 3.33 -2.61 20.81
CA ALA A 7 3.63 -1.53 19.86
C ALA A 7 4.27 -2.06 18.56
N PHE A 8 5.19 -3.02 18.66
CA PHE A 8 5.82 -3.67 17.51
C PHE A 8 4.81 -4.43 16.65
N LEU A 9 3.92 -5.23 17.25
CA LEU A 9 2.89 -5.97 16.51
C LEU A 9 1.94 -5.01 15.78
N LEU A 10 1.56 -3.91 16.43
CA LEU A 10 0.68 -2.90 15.86
C LEU A 10 1.35 -2.15 14.69
N VAL A 11 2.57 -1.64 14.91
CA VAL A 11 3.35 -0.92 13.89
C VAL A 11 3.72 -1.85 12.72
N GLY A 12 4.15 -3.08 13.01
CA GLY A 12 4.46 -4.09 12.02
C GLY A 12 3.24 -4.48 11.18
N SER A 13 2.06 -4.60 11.80
CA SER A 13 0.80 -4.85 11.07
C SER A 13 0.45 -3.70 10.14
N PHE A 14 0.57 -2.45 10.60
CA PHE A 14 0.35 -1.27 9.74
C PHE A 14 1.36 -1.20 8.58
N ALA A 15 2.63 -1.50 8.84
CA ALA A 15 3.66 -1.55 7.81
C ALA A 15 3.36 -2.63 6.75
N ALA A 16 2.95 -3.83 7.19
CA ALA A 16 2.60 -4.95 6.33
C ALA A 16 1.34 -4.67 5.49
N VAL A 17 0.30 -4.08 6.09
CA VAL A 17 -0.92 -3.67 5.37
C VAL A 17 -0.60 -2.57 4.35
N GLY A 18 0.20 -1.57 4.72
CA GLY A 18 0.66 -0.52 3.80
C GLY A 18 1.41 -1.11 2.61
N ALA A 19 2.29 -2.09 2.86
CA ALA A 19 3.08 -2.73 1.82
C ALA A 19 2.19 -3.58 0.90
N ALA A 20 1.27 -4.37 1.46
CA ALA A 20 0.31 -5.17 0.69
C ALA A 20 -0.59 -4.28 -0.19
N MET A 21 -1.05 -3.15 0.35
CA MET A 21 -1.88 -2.19 -0.39
C MET A 21 -1.09 -1.52 -1.52
N ALA A 22 0.15 -1.09 -1.27
CA ALA A 22 1.01 -0.48 -2.28
C ALA A 22 1.33 -1.47 -3.42
N ILE A 23 1.75 -2.69 -3.07
CA ILE A 23 2.09 -3.74 -4.05
C ILE A 23 0.85 -4.18 -4.83
N GLY A 24 -0.28 -4.42 -4.15
CA GLY A 24 -1.53 -4.81 -4.80
C GLY A 24 -2.03 -3.75 -5.78
N THR A 25 -1.93 -2.47 -5.41
CA THR A 25 -2.35 -1.36 -6.27
C THR A 25 -1.38 -1.16 -7.45
N LEU A 26 -0.07 -1.31 -7.22
CA LEU A 26 0.93 -1.26 -8.30
C LEU A 26 0.74 -2.40 -9.29
N ALA A 27 0.50 -3.62 -8.82
CA ALA A 27 0.23 -4.78 -9.67
C ALA A 27 -1.05 -4.56 -10.51
N ALA A 28 -2.10 -3.98 -9.92
CA ALA A 28 -3.32 -3.63 -10.64
C ALA A 28 -3.08 -2.56 -11.72
N LEU A 29 -2.26 -1.53 -11.43
CA LEU A 29 -1.88 -0.48 -12.39
C LEU A 29 -1.04 -1.02 -13.54
N VAL A 30 -0.03 -1.86 -13.25
CA VAL A 30 0.80 -2.51 -14.28
C VAL A 30 -0.03 -3.42 -15.16
N ARG A 31 -0.97 -4.18 -14.57
CA ARG A 31 -1.90 -5.01 -15.33
C ARG A 31 -2.79 -4.14 -16.22
N TYR A 32 -3.38 -3.06 -15.68
CA TYR A 32 -4.17 -2.11 -16.47
C TYR A 32 -3.37 -1.52 -17.63
N HIS A 33 -2.11 -1.14 -17.42
CA HIS A 33 -1.28 -0.60 -18.49
C HIS A 33 -1.00 -1.61 -19.61
N ARG A 34 -0.94 -2.92 -19.28
CA ARG A 34 -0.75 -3.99 -20.26
C ARG A 34 -2.02 -4.45 -20.95
N THR A 35 -3.13 -4.55 -20.21
CA THR A 35 -4.38 -5.15 -20.71
C THR A 35 -5.45 -4.14 -21.07
N GLY A 36 -5.29 -2.86 -20.72
CA GLY A 36 -6.28 -1.80 -20.94
C GLY A 36 -7.55 -1.93 -20.09
N VAL A 37 -7.66 -3.00 -19.29
CA VAL A 37 -8.84 -3.32 -18.46
C VAL A 37 -8.43 -3.42 -17.00
N PHE A 38 -9.18 -2.72 -16.13
CA PHE A 38 -8.95 -2.77 -14.69
C PHE A 38 -9.49 -4.09 -14.11
N PRO A 39 -8.74 -4.79 -13.23
CA PRO A 39 -9.24 -6.01 -12.60
C PRO A 39 -10.50 -5.72 -11.76
N GLY A 40 -11.61 -6.38 -12.10
CA GLY A 40 -12.91 -6.19 -11.44
C GLY A 40 -13.84 -5.15 -12.09
N ALA A 41 -13.49 -4.60 -13.25
CA ALA A 41 -14.43 -3.81 -14.06
C ALA A 41 -15.33 -4.76 -14.86
N GLU A 42 -16.64 -4.74 -14.61
CA GLU A 42 -17.63 -5.53 -15.35
C GLU A 42 -17.90 -4.99 -16.76
N ASP A 43 -17.61 -3.72 -17.01
CA ASP A 43 -17.77 -3.10 -18.32
C ASP A 43 -16.53 -2.28 -18.68
N GLN A 44 -16.19 -2.27 -19.98
CA GLN A 44 -15.10 -1.52 -20.59
C GLN A 44 -15.35 0.02 -20.57
N GLU A 45 -15.82 0.56 -19.46
CA GLU A 45 -15.89 2.00 -19.26
C GLU A 45 -14.47 2.55 -19.19
N ALA A 46 -14.17 3.48 -20.09
CA ALA A 46 -12.92 4.22 -20.10
C ALA A 46 -12.65 4.79 -18.70
N VAL A 47 -11.62 4.27 -18.03
CA VAL A 47 -11.31 4.66 -16.66
C VAL A 47 -10.98 6.16 -16.66
N PRO A 48 -11.76 7.00 -15.97
CA PRO A 48 -11.51 8.44 -15.97
C PRO A 48 -10.12 8.71 -15.38
N GLU A 49 -9.36 9.65 -15.96
CA GLU A 49 -8.01 10.00 -15.48
C GLU A 49 -7.98 10.31 -13.97
N ARG A 50 -9.05 10.93 -13.45
CA ARG A 50 -9.22 11.21 -12.02
C ARG A 50 -9.16 9.95 -11.14
N ARG A 51 -9.64 8.82 -11.64
CA ARG A 51 -9.62 7.54 -10.93
C ARG A 51 -8.21 6.94 -10.91
N ILE A 52 -7.45 7.09 -12.00
CA ILE A 52 -6.03 6.70 -12.08
C ILE A 52 -5.19 7.52 -11.10
N VAL A 53 -5.43 8.85 -11.01
CA VAL A 53 -4.75 9.71 -10.03
C VAL A 53 -5.09 9.29 -8.59
N ALA A 54 -6.34 8.95 -8.29
CA ALA A 54 -6.74 8.45 -6.97
C ALA A 54 -6.07 7.10 -6.60
N LEU A 55 -5.87 6.22 -7.58
CA LEU A 55 -5.12 4.97 -7.40
C LEU A 55 -3.65 5.22 -7.09
N TRP A 56 -3.02 6.15 -7.81
CA TRP A 56 -1.65 6.57 -7.51
C TRP A 56 -1.50 7.21 -6.13
N LEU A 57 -2.47 8.05 -5.72
CA LEU A 57 -2.51 8.58 -4.36
C LEU A 57 -2.57 7.46 -3.30
N ARG A 58 -3.35 6.40 -3.54
CA ARG A 58 -3.39 5.23 -2.66
C ARG A 58 -2.04 4.49 -2.59
N VAL A 59 -1.34 4.35 -3.72
CA VAL A 59 0.03 3.78 -3.74
C VAL A 59 0.95 4.64 -2.88
N VAL A 60 0.95 5.96 -3.08
CA VAL A 60 1.81 6.90 -2.34
C VAL A 60 1.52 6.83 -0.85
N VAL A 61 0.25 6.83 -0.44
CA VAL A 61 -0.15 6.71 0.97
C VAL A 61 0.33 5.38 1.57
N GLY A 62 0.16 4.27 0.84
CA GLY A 62 0.64 2.95 1.28
C GLY A 62 2.15 2.91 1.48
N VAL A 63 2.91 3.47 0.53
CA VAL A 63 4.37 3.57 0.61
C VAL A 63 4.80 4.42 1.82
N VAL A 64 4.17 5.58 2.03
CA VAL A 64 4.46 6.45 3.17
C VAL A 64 4.22 5.73 4.49
N LEU A 65 3.10 5.03 4.64
CA LEU A 65 2.78 4.23 5.84
C LEU A 65 3.82 3.12 6.07
N THR A 66 4.24 2.43 5.02
CA THR A 66 5.30 1.41 5.13
C THR A 66 6.62 2.01 5.56
N ILE A 67 7.03 3.15 4.99
CA ILE A 67 8.27 3.84 5.37
C ILE A 67 8.21 4.28 6.84
N ILE A 68 7.10 4.89 7.28
CA ILE A 68 6.91 5.29 8.68
C ILE A 68 7.02 4.08 9.61
N GLY A 69 6.39 2.96 9.26
CA GLY A 69 6.45 1.72 10.02
C GLY A 69 7.88 1.17 10.15
N ILE A 70 8.63 1.13 9.04
CA ILE A 70 10.04 0.69 9.04
C ILE A 70 10.89 1.61 9.91
N VAL A 71 10.76 2.94 9.75
CA VAL A 71 11.51 3.93 10.55
C VAL A 71 11.17 3.82 12.03
N ALA A 72 9.90 3.55 12.37
CA ALA A 72 9.49 3.35 13.76
C ALA A 72 10.10 2.07 14.36
N ILE A 73 10.19 0.98 13.58
CA ILE A 73 10.85 -0.26 14.02
C ILE A 73 12.36 -0.05 14.20
N ASP A 74 13.01 0.61 13.24
CA ASP A 74 14.45 0.90 13.30
C ASP A 74 14.79 1.81 14.50
N ARG A 75 14.03 2.89 14.72
CA ARG A 75 14.19 3.77 15.89
C ARG A 75 13.86 3.09 17.22
N ALA A 76 13.02 2.05 17.21
CA ALA A 76 12.74 1.26 18.40
C ALA A 76 13.91 0.31 18.78
N GLY A 77 14.96 0.22 17.96
CA GLY A 77 16.18 -0.54 18.26
C GLY A 77 15.97 -2.06 18.23
N ILE A 78 14.98 -2.53 17.49
CA ILE A 78 14.59 -3.94 17.41
C ILE A 78 15.30 -4.56 16.19
N TRP A 79 16.57 -4.91 16.37
CA TRP A 79 17.34 -5.75 15.44
C TRP A 79 17.61 -7.12 16.07
#